data_AF-A0A318ZBF1-F1
#
_entry.id   AF-A0A318ZBF1-F1
#
_cell.length_a   1.000
_cell.length_b   1.000
_cell.length_c   1.000
_cell.angle_alpha   90.00
_cell.angle_beta   90.00
_cell.angle_gamma   90.00
#
_symmetry.space_group_name_H-M   'P 1'
#
loop_
_entity.id
_entity.type
_entity.pdbx_description
1 polymer ?
#
loop_
_entity_poly.entity_id
_entity_poly.type
_entity_poly.pdbx_seq_one_letter_code
_entity_poly.pdbx_strand_id
1 'polypeptide(L)'
;MPTRRSYLLVRGFMNLVTPEFLATRGFQVRIIDANPDPRTCKDWSRLGVTHGGFNARMFTYTEADSYNERSSSIYRHMRHVFCKVSLNGGWSLKPPSSFTAAEIAWVNSFEQTPTWLAQSMKEDIYFVNREAAKLWNEYMNRAPELFNVVSLHADILRLYAEDVALDAATEVNQGLWSLMDEISQSELVREYPGFAAAARPKELAAALAAQGFTLMVTVNL
;
A
#
# COMPACT_ATOMS: atom_id res chain seq x y z
N MET A 1 27.19 32.84 6.71
CA MET A 1 26.13 31.98 7.26
C MET A 1 26.28 30.61 6.64
N PRO A 2 26.31 29.50 7.40
CA PRO A 2 26.50 28.19 6.79
C PRO A 2 25.22 27.80 6.03
N THR A 3 25.43 27.37 4.79
CA THR A 3 24.42 26.89 3.83
C THR A 3 23.59 25.79 4.50
N ARG A 4 22.30 26.05 4.74
CA ARG A 4 21.38 25.06 5.29
C ARG A 4 21.24 23.93 4.28
N ARG A 5 21.60 22.70 4.70
CA ARG A 5 21.62 21.50 3.85
C ARG A 5 20.26 21.30 3.16
N SER A 6 20.28 21.10 1.84
CA SER A 6 19.11 20.74 1.05
C SER A 6 18.93 19.22 1.05
N TYR A 7 17.75 18.75 1.42
CA TYR A 7 17.42 17.31 1.41
C TYR A 7 16.49 16.99 0.24
N LEU A 8 16.83 15.94 -0.50
CA LEU A 8 16.01 15.33 -1.55
C LEU A 8 15.26 14.15 -0.93
N LEU A 9 13.94 14.16 -1.03
CA LEU A 9 13.09 13.08 -0.52
C LEU A 9 12.37 12.43 -1.71
N VAL A 10 12.59 11.12 -1.87
CA VAL A 10 11.94 10.26 -2.88
C VAL A 10 10.66 9.68 -2.30
N ARG A 11 9.64 9.52 -3.12
CA ARG A 11 8.25 9.27 -2.72
C ARG A 11 8.04 8.00 -1.90
N GLY A 12 7.22 8.13 -0.85
CA GLY A 12 6.66 7.07 -0.02
C GLY A 12 5.76 7.72 1.04
N PHE A 13 4.69 7.07 1.49
CA PHE A 13 3.79 7.65 2.48
C PHE A 13 4.55 8.08 3.75
N MET A 14 5.51 7.25 4.19
CA MET A 14 6.45 7.53 5.27
C MET A 14 7.36 8.75 5.03
N ASN A 15 7.62 9.11 3.76
CA ASN A 15 8.52 10.19 3.39
C ASN A 15 7.82 11.56 3.28
N LEU A 16 6.53 11.68 3.60
CA LEU A 16 5.81 12.97 3.60
C LEU A 16 5.90 13.72 4.93
N VAL A 17 6.12 13.02 6.05
CA VAL A 17 6.32 13.63 7.38
C VAL A 17 7.74 14.22 7.51
N THR A 18 8.73 13.55 6.94
CA THR A 18 10.14 13.97 7.00
C THR A 18 10.39 15.39 6.42
N PRO A 19 9.84 15.77 5.25
CA PRO A 19 9.95 17.12 4.71
C PRO A 19 9.42 18.19 5.68
N GLU A 20 8.25 17.98 6.28
CA GLU A 20 7.69 18.94 7.23
C GLU A 20 8.56 19.05 8.48
N PHE A 21 9.00 17.91 9.03
CA PHE A 21 9.85 17.88 10.22
C PHE A 21 11.15 18.69 10.02
N LEU A 22 11.72 18.61 8.82
CA LEU A 22 12.91 19.36 8.42
C LEU A 22 12.57 20.84 8.16
N ALA A 23 11.49 21.14 7.44
CA ALA A 23 11.08 22.51 7.14
C ALA A 23 10.78 23.32 8.40
N THR A 24 10.07 22.74 9.37
CA THR A 24 9.75 23.37 10.67
C THR A 24 10.99 23.68 11.51
N ARG A 25 12.11 23.01 11.25
CA ARG A 25 13.43 23.27 11.89
C ARG A 25 14.33 24.18 11.05
N GLY A 26 13.76 24.82 10.03
CA GLY A 26 14.42 25.81 9.20
C GLY A 26 15.29 25.22 8.08
N PHE A 27 15.27 23.91 7.85
CA PHE A 27 15.95 23.33 6.69
C PHE A 27 15.22 23.71 5.40
N GLN A 28 15.97 23.96 4.33
CA GLN A 28 15.38 24.14 3.01
C GLN A 28 15.15 22.77 2.39
N VAL A 29 13.89 22.39 2.22
CA VAL A 29 13.51 21.09 1.68
C VAL A 29 13.03 21.24 0.25
N ARG A 30 13.50 20.36 -0.65
CA ARG A 30 12.96 20.22 -2.00
C ARG A 30 12.41 18.81 -2.14
N ILE A 31 11.11 18.70 -2.34
CA ILE A 31 10.46 17.45 -2.69
C ILE A 31 10.50 17.32 -4.22
N ILE A 32 10.94 16.16 -4.72
CA ILE A 32 10.83 15.83 -6.14
C ILE A 32 9.85 14.66 -6.26
N ASP A 33 8.73 14.93 -6.90
CA ASP A 33 7.70 13.95 -7.22
C ASP A 33 7.73 13.74 -8.73
N ALA A 34 8.18 12.57 -9.17
CA ALA A 34 8.52 12.30 -10.56
C ALA A 34 7.35 11.76 -11.40
N ASN A 35 6.15 11.61 -10.83
CA ASN A 35 5.03 11.12 -11.61
C ASN A 35 4.49 12.24 -12.53
N PRO A 36 4.18 11.91 -13.81
CA PRO A 36 3.48 12.84 -14.65
C PRO A 36 2.15 13.20 -14.00
N ASP A 37 1.75 14.47 -14.11
CA ASP A 37 0.43 14.88 -13.64
C ASP A 37 -0.63 14.07 -14.40
N PRO A 38 -1.45 13.24 -13.72
CA PRO A 38 -2.46 12.42 -14.37
C PRO A 38 -3.52 13.25 -15.10
N ARG A 39 -3.61 14.55 -14.82
CA ARG A 39 -4.51 15.49 -15.50
C ARG A 39 -3.98 15.96 -16.85
N THR A 40 -2.66 15.92 -17.08
CA THR A 40 -2.02 16.45 -18.30
C THR A 40 -1.25 15.41 -19.09
N CYS A 41 -0.89 14.28 -18.46
CA CYS A 41 -0.17 13.21 -19.12
C CYS A 41 -1.13 12.32 -19.91
N LYS A 42 -1.05 12.42 -21.24
CA LYS A 42 -1.83 11.60 -22.18
C LYS A 42 -1.26 10.19 -22.38
N ASP A 43 -0.02 9.95 -21.93
CA ASP A 43 0.67 8.68 -22.09
C ASP A 43 0.58 7.88 -20.79
N TRP A 44 -0.39 6.97 -20.75
CA TRP A 44 -0.69 6.16 -19.57
C TRP A 44 0.51 5.31 -19.11
N SER A 45 1.40 4.93 -20.02
CA SER A 45 2.59 4.12 -19.68
C SER A 45 3.59 4.87 -18.81
N ARG A 46 3.51 6.20 -18.78
CA ARG A 46 4.37 7.07 -17.96
C ARG A 46 3.79 7.36 -16.58
N LEU A 47 2.50 7.11 -16.35
CA LEU A 47 1.83 7.46 -15.10
C LEU A 47 2.31 6.64 -13.90
N GLY A 48 2.92 5.48 -14.13
CA GLY A 48 3.48 4.63 -13.06
C GLY A 48 2.46 4.19 -12.01
N VAL A 49 1.17 4.39 -12.28
CA VAL A 49 0.03 4.04 -11.42
C VAL A 49 -1.08 3.43 -12.28
N THR A 50 -1.89 2.58 -11.67
CA THR A 50 -3.17 2.15 -12.26
C THR A 50 -4.06 3.39 -12.46
N HIS A 51 -4.70 3.51 -13.64
CA HIS A 51 -5.46 4.71 -14.07
C HIS A 51 -6.59 5.15 -13.09
N GLY A 52 -6.94 4.33 -12.09
CA GLY A 52 -7.92 4.67 -11.03
C GLY A 52 -7.32 5.09 -9.68
N GLY A 53 -6.01 4.95 -9.45
CA GLY A 53 -5.37 5.24 -8.16
C GLY A 53 -5.09 6.72 -7.89
N PHE A 54 -5.25 7.58 -8.90
CA PHE A 54 -4.96 9.03 -8.84
C PHE A 54 -3.63 9.34 -8.11
N ASN A 55 -3.51 10.53 -7.54
CA ASN A 55 -2.40 10.87 -6.65
C ASN A 55 -2.64 10.42 -5.20
N ALA A 56 -3.45 9.38 -5.01
CA ALA A 56 -3.85 8.90 -3.69
C ALA A 56 -2.67 8.24 -2.98
N ARG A 57 -2.58 8.49 -1.68
CA ARG A 57 -1.59 7.90 -0.78
C ARG A 57 -2.35 7.20 0.32
N MET A 58 -2.21 5.89 0.38
CA MET A 58 -2.88 5.08 1.39
C MET A 58 -1.95 4.82 2.57
N PHE A 59 -2.53 4.80 3.75
CA PHE A 59 -1.93 4.30 4.97
C PHE A 59 -2.79 3.19 5.53
N THR A 60 -2.17 2.05 5.82
CA THR A 60 -2.78 0.96 6.59
C THR A 60 -1.74 0.35 7.52
N TYR A 61 -2.22 -0.36 8.54
CA TYR A 61 -1.33 -1.04 9.49
C TYR A 61 -0.60 -2.22 8.81
N THR A 62 -1.15 -2.71 7.70
CA THR A 62 -0.60 -3.79 6.85
C THR A 62 0.01 -3.27 5.54
N GLU A 63 0.31 -1.97 5.45
CA GLU A 63 0.93 -1.40 4.25
C GLU A 63 2.30 -2.03 4.01
N ALA A 64 2.60 -2.35 2.75
CA ALA A 64 3.84 -2.99 2.31
C ALA A 64 4.11 -4.36 2.95
N ASP A 65 3.08 -5.22 3.00
CA ASP A 65 3.19 -6.60 3.47
C ASP A 65 4.40 -7.36 2.90
N SER A 66 4.99 -8.22 3.73
CA SER A 66 6.15 -9.02 3.33
C SER A 66 5.71 -10.16 2.39
N TYR A 67 5.94 -9.99 1.09
CA TYR A 67 5.67 -11.02 0.08
C TYR A 67 6.56 -12.27 0.20
N ASN A 68 7.57 -12.23 1.06
CA ASN A 68 8.38 -13.39 1.44
C ASN A 68 7.70 -14.28 2.47
N GLU A 69 6.64 -13.79 3.13
CA GLU A 69 5.94 -14.54 4.17
C GLU A 69 5.24 -15.75 3.55
N ARG A 70 5.30 -16.88 4.27
CA ARG A 70 4.77 -18.18 3.79
C ARG A 70 3.92 -18.89 4.84
N SER A 71 3.77 -18.27 6.01
CA SER A 71 3.01 -18.82 7.13
C SER A 71 1.51 -18.53 7.02
N SER A 72 1.12 -17.43 6.37
CA SER A 72 -0.28 -17.12 6.09
C SER A 72 -0.84 -18.01 4.98
N SER A 73 -2.14 -18.25 5.02
CA SER A 73 -2.86 -18.94 3.94
C SER A 73 -2.86 -18.15 2.63
N ILE A 74 -2.83 -16.82 2.69
CA ILE A 74 -2.76 -15.92 1.51
C ILE A 74 -1.45 -16.12 0.75
N TYR A 75 -0.32 -16.15 1.47
CA TYR A 75 1.01 -16.19 0.85
C TYR A 75 1.66 -17.57 0.85
N ARG A 76 0.92 -18.61 1.26
CA ARG A 76 1.40 -20.01 1.30
C ARG A 76 2.04 -20.48 -0.01
N HIS A 77 1.54 -19.98 -1.15
CA HIS A 77 1.99 -20.36 -2.48
C HIS A 77 2.93 -19.35 -3.15
N MET A 78 3.47 -18.39 -2.40
CA MET A 78 4.42 -17.39 -2.91
C MET A 78 5.78 -17.96 -3.33
N ARG A 79 6.07 -19.20 -2.94
CA ARG A 79 7.26 -19.91 -3.38
C ARG A 79 7.19 -20.12 -4.89
N HIS A 80 8.23 -19.72 -5.62
CA HIS A 80 8.31 -19.83 -7.09
C HIS A 80 7.36 -18.90 -7.85
N VAL A 81 6.82 -17.87 -7.22
CA VAL A 81 5.96 -16.88 -7.91
C VAL A 81 6.70 -16.20 -9.07
N PHE A 82 8.01 -15.98 -8.92
CA PHE A 82 8.86 -15.40 -9.98
C PHE A 82 9.34 -16.43 -11.00
N CYS A 83 9.17 -17.73 -10.74
CA CYS A 83 9.45 -18.80 -11.70
C CYS A 83 8.28 -19.06 -12.66
N LYS A 84 7.20 -18.28 -12.58
CA LYS A 84 6.02 -18.38 -13.45
C LYS A 84 5.70 -17.01 -14.03
N VAL A 85 5.20 -16.99 -15.25
CA VAL A 85 4.65 -15.77 -15.86
C VAL A 85 3.26 -15.47 -15.32
N SER A 86 2.82 -14.21 -15.42
CA SER A 86 1.48 -13.76 -14.98
C SER A 86 0.33 -14.57 -15.57
N LEU A 87 0.41 -14.97 -16.83
CA LEU A 87 -0.60 -15.82 -17.48
C LEU A 87 -0.74 -17.21 -16.84
N ASN A 88 0.26 -17.66 -16.08
CA ASN A 88 0.29 -18.95 -15.40
C ASN A 88 0.30 -18.79 -13.87
N GLY A 89 -0.25 -17.68 -13.36
CA GLY A 89 -0.37 -17.42 -11.92
C GLY A 89 0.95 -17.09 -11.22
N GLY A 90 1.96 -16.62 -11.96
CA GLY A 90 3.19 -16.07 -11.40
C GLY A 90 3.26 -14.55 -11.46
N TRP A 91 4.38 -13.98 -11.03
CA TRP A 91 4.61 -12.53 -11.02
C TRP A 91 5.67 -12.09 -12.04
N SER A 92 6.22 -13.01 -12.81
CA SER A 92 7.19 -12.64 -13.83
C SER A 92 6.51 -12.05 -15.07
N LEU A 93 7.05 -10.93 -15.56
CA LEU A 93 6.63 -10.29 -16.81
C LEU A 93 7.30 -10.92 -18.05
N LYS A 94 8.40 -11.66 -17.86
CA LYS A 94 9.10 -12.37 -18.93
C LYS A 94 9.35 -13.83 -18.55
N PRO A 95 9.54 -14.75 -19.51
CA PRO A 95 9.85 -16.14 -19.19
C PRO A 95 11.10 -16.23 -18.30
N PRO A 96 11.12 -17.05 -17.23
CA PRO A 96 12.30 -17.23 -16.38
C PRO A 96 13.57 -17.65 -17.15
N SER A 97 13.40 -18.35 -18.27
CA SER A 97 14.49 -18.71 -19.20
C SER A 97 15.19 -17.49 -19.83
N SER A 98 14.58 -16.31 -19.76
CA SER A 98 15.13 -15.04 -20.26
C SER A 98 15.68 -14.13 -19.16
N PHE A 99 15.83 -14.67 -17.93
CA PHE A 99 16.43 -13.93 -16.83
C PHE A 99 17.93 -13.78 -17.02
N THR A 100 18.43 -12.60 -16.73
CA THR A 100 19.85 -12.31 -16.57
C THR A 100 20.37 -12.98 -15.29
N ALA A 101 21.69 -13.12 -15.17
CA ALA A 101 22.30 -13.65 -13.96
C ALA A 101 21.93 -12.87 -12.69
N ALA A 102 21.78 -11.54 -12.79
CA ALA A 102 21.39 -10.69 -11.67
C ALA A 102 19.94 -10.95 -11.23
N GLU A 103 19.02 -11.10 -12.18
CA GLU A 103 17.62 -11.42 -11.89
C GLU A 103 17.50 -12.82 -11.25
N ILE A 104 18.24 -13.81 -11.77
CA ILE A 104 18.29 -15.16 -11.19
C ILE A 104 18.82 -15.10 -9.75
N ALA A 105 19.90 -14.36 -9.51
CA ALA A 105 20.47 -14.22 -8.17
C ALA A 105 19.48 -13.57 -7.19
N TRP A 106 18.76 -12.53 -7.63
CA TRP A 106 17.74 -11.88 -6.83
C TRP A 106 16.57 -12.82 -6.50
N VAL A 107 16.03 -13.54 -7.50
CA VAL A 107 14.94 -14.52 -7.30
C VAL A 107 15.39 -15.62 -6.34
N ASN A 108 16.60 -16.15 -6.51
CA ASN A 108 17.14 -17.16 -5.61
C ASN A 108 17.26 -16.64 -4.18
N SER A 109 17.75 -15.41 -3.99
CA SER A 109 17.84 -14.79 -2.66
C SER A 109 16.47 -14.63 -2.02
N PHE A 110 15.47 -14.16 -2.79
CA PHE A 110 14.08 -14.04 -2.32
C PHE A 110 13.53 -15.40 -1.89
N GLU A 111 13.62 -16.41 -2.76
CA GLU A 111 13.05 -17.73 -2.54
C GLU A 111 13.74 -18.51 -1.41
N GLN A 112 15.02 -18.26 -1.18
CA GLN A 112 15.81 -18.89 -0.10
C GLN A 112 15.64 -18.20 1.25
N THR A 113 14.92 -17.07 1.32
CA THR A 113 14.60 -16.41 2.61
C THR A 113 13.93 -17.41 3.55
N PRO A 114 14.52 -17.70 4.72
CA PRO A 114 13.91 -18.60 5.70
C PRO A 114 12.57 -18.06 6.19
N THR A 115 11.60 -18.95 6.41
CA THR A 115 10.25 -18.56 6.85
C THR A 115 10.26 -17.73 8.14
N TRP A 116 11.12 -18.08 9.10
CA TRP A 116 11.24 -17.32 10.36
C TRP A 116 11.71 -15.88 10.13
N LEU A 117 12.61 -15.67 9.18
CA LEU A 117 13.13 -14.34 8.86
C LEU A 117 12.06 -13.52 8.13
N ALA A 118 11.35 -14.13 7.20
CA ALA A 118 10.23 -13.49 6.51
C ALA A 118 9.12 -13.07 7.48
N GLN A 119 8.83 -13.91 8.48
CA GLN A 119 7.88 -13.61 9.55
C GLN A 119 8.38 -12.43 10.42
N SER A 120 9.64 -12.44 10.84
CA SER A 120 10.24 -11.32 11.59
C SER A 120 10.17 -10.01 10.81
N MET A 121 10.49 -10.03 9.51
CA MET A 121 10.38 -8.84 8.65
C MET A 121 8.94 -8.32 8.58
N LYS A 122 7.94 -9.20 8.50
CA LYS A 122 6.51 -8.82 8.52
C LYS A 122 6.16 -8.14 9.85
N GLU A 123 6.58 -8.72 10.96
CA GLU A 123 6.34 -8.16 12.30
C GLU A 123 6.98 -6.78 12.47
N ASP A 124 8.20 -6.60 11.95
CA ASP A 124 8.88 -5.30 11.94
C ASP A 124 8.12 -4.26 11.11
N ILE A 125 7.61 -4.64 9.93
CA ILE A 125 6.79 -3.77 9.08
C ILE A 125 5.52 -3.33 9.84
N TYR A 126 4.82 -4.26 10.47
CA TYR A 126 3.60 -3.96 11.25
C TYR A 126 3.90 -3.07 12.46
N PHE A 127 5.01 -3.32 13.14
CA PHE A 127 5.46 -2.47 14.24
C PHE A 127 5.71 -1.04 13.77
N VAL A 128 6.47 -0.87 12.69
CA VAL A 128 6.77 0.45 12.11
C VAL A 128 5.49 1.16 11.67
N ASN A 129 4.56 0.46 11.01
CA ASN A 129 3.30 1.05 10.58
C ASN A 129 2.47 1.53 11.78
N ARG A 130 2.37 0.74 12.85
CA ARG A 130 1.66 1.15 14.08
C ARG A 130 2.27 2.39 14.73
N GLU A 131 3.59 2.46 14.83
CA GLU A 131 4.23 3.66 15.37
C GLU A 131 4.04 4.87 14.45
N ALA A 132 4.07 4.66 13.14
CA ALA A 132 3.73 5.69 12.17
C ALA A 132 2.30 6.19 12.33
N ALA A 133 1.32 5.31 12.61
CA ALA A 133 -0.07 5.71 12.83
C ALA A 133 -0.21 6.76 13.95
N LYS A 134 0.52 6.57 15.06
CA LYS A 134 0.53 7.52 16.18
C LYS A 134 1.07 8.87 15.75
N LEU A 135 2.17 8.87 15.01
CA LEU A 135 2.79 10.10 14.50
C LEU A 135 1.88 10.82 13.50
N TRP A 136 1.17 10.08 12.66
CA TRP A 136 0.17 10.64 11.75
C TRP A 136 -1.00 11.26 12.49
N ASN A 137 -1.53 10.59 13.52
CA ASN A 137 -2.60 11.14 14.34
C ASN A 137 -2.15 12.41 15.07
N GLU A 138 -0.95 12.41 15.66
CA GLU A 138 -0.38 13.63 16.27
C GLU A 138 -0.25 14.75 15.23
N TYR A 139 0.24 14.43 14.04
CA TYR A 139 0.45 15.41 12.98
C TYR A 139 -0.87 15.99 12.46
N MET A 140 -1.89 15.15 12.24
CA MET A 140 -3.25 15.60 11.87
C MET A 140 -3.88 16.49 12.94
N ASN A 141 -3.63 16.19 14.21
CA ASN A 141 -4.12 17.02 15.32
C ASN A 141 -3.38 18.36 15.44
N ARG A 142 -2.07 18.37 15.17
CA ARG A 142 -1.21 19.56 15.30
C ARG A 142 -1.37 20.55 14.15
N ALA A 143 -1.60 20.05 12.95
CA ALA A 143 -1.67 20.85 11.73
C ALA A 143 -2.90 20.48 10.86
N PRO A 144 -4.14 20.55 11.41
CA PRO A 144 -5.35 20.13 10.71
C PRO A 144 -5.60 20.92 9.41
N GLU A 145 -5.12 22.16 9.32
CA GLU A 145 -5.20 23.00 8.13
C GLU A 145 -4.53 22.39 6.90
N LEU A 146 -3.47 21.58 7.10
CA LEU A 146 -2.80 20.88 6.00
C LEU A 146 -3.67 19.76 5.43
N PHE A 147 -4.58 19.22 6.23
CA PHE A 147 -5.51 18.16 5.85
C PHE A 147 -6.84 18.71 5.31
N ASN A 148 -7.14 19.99 5.54
CA ASN A 148 -8.33 20.66 4.99
C ASN A 148 -8.24 20.93 3.48
N VAL A 149 -7.02 21.07 2.95
CA VAL A 149 -6.77 21.39 1.53
C VAL A 149 -6.50 20.16 0.67
N VAL A 150 -6.36 18.99 1.29
CA VAL A 150 -6.25 17.69 0.64
C VAL A 150 -7.50 16.88 0.95
N SER A 151 -7.88 15.96 0.07
CA SER A 151 -9.02 15.09 0.35
C SER A 151 -8.54 13.92 1.20
N LEU A 152 -8.86 13.97 2.49
CA LEU A 152 -8.60 12.90 3.46
C LEU A 152 -9.86 12.03 3.59
N HIS A 153 -9.71 10.74 3.34
CA HIS A 153 -10.73 9.73 3.60
C HIS A 153 -10.24 8.79 4.70
N ALA A 154 -10.97 8.75 5.81
CA ALA A 154 -10.72 7.80 6.87
C ALA A 154 -11.17 6.39 6.47
N ASP A 155 -10.55 5.41 7.11
CA ASP A 155 -10.76 3.98 6.91
C ASP A 155 -10.41 3.50 5.49
N ILE A 156 -10.25 2.19 5.37
CA ILE A 156 -9.90 1.55 4.11
C ILE A 156 -10.87 0.40 3.87
N LEU A 157 -11.63 0.53 2.79
CA LEU A 157 -12.43 -0.56 2.25
C LEU A 157 -11.51 -1.55 1.51
N ARG A 158 -11.48 -2.79 1.99
CA ARG A 158 -10.76 -3.90 1.34
C ARG A 158 -11.76 -4.89 0.79
N LEU A 159 -11.62 -5.23 -0.49
CA LEU A 159 -12.48 -6.19 -1.18
C LEU A 159 -11.74 -7.50 -1.40
N TYR A 160 -12.39 -8.62 -1.12
CA TYR A 160 -11.81 -9.94 -1.28
C TYR A 160 -12.64 -10.77 -2.25
N ALA A 161 -11.96 -11.37 -3.23
CA ALA A 161 -12.60 -12.26 -4.20
C ALA A 161 -12.85 -13.66 -3.63
N GLU A 162 -11.98 -14.13 -2.73
CA GLU A 162 -11.98 -15.50 -2.21
C GLU A 162 -12.11 -15.51 -0.69
N ASP A 163 -12.89 -16.46 -0.15
CA ASP A 163 -13.12 -16.62 1.30
C ASP A 163 -11.79 -16.86 2.06
N VAL A 164 -10.87 -17.65 1.50
CA VAL A 164 -9.56 -17.91 2.13
C VAL A 164 -8.72 -16.63 2.31
N ALA A 165 -8.85 -15.68 1.36
CA ALA A 165 -8.15 -14.41 1.43
C ALA A 165 -8.83 -13.46 2.42
N LEU A 166 -10.17 -13.51 2.49
CA LEU A 166 -10.96 -12.78 3.46
C LEU A 166 -10.64 -13.23 4.89
N ASP A 167 -10.72 -14.53 5.18
CA ASP A 167 -10.48 -15.11 6.51
C ASP A 167 -9.11 -14.70 7.04
N ALA A 168 -8.08 -14.86 6.22
CA ALA A 168 -6.72 -14.53 6.59
C ALA A 168 -6.50 -13.02 6.78
N ALA A 169 -7.17 -12.18 5.98
CA ALA A 169 -7.14 -10.75 6.17
C ALA A 169 -7.87 -10.33 7.46
N THR A 170 -8.99 -10.98 7.79
CA THR A 170 -9.72 -10.80 9.04
C THR A 170 -8.82 -11.14 10.23
N GLU A 171 -8.18 -12.32 10.23
CA GLU A 171 -7.25 -12.75 11.28
C GLU A 171 -6.11 -11.74 11.50
N VAL A 172 -5.47 -11.28 10.42
CA VAL A 172 -4.37 -10.31 10.50
C VAL A 172 -4.86 -8.98 11.07
N ASN A 173 -5.97 -8.43 10.57
CA ASN A 173 -6.47 -7.13 11.03
C ASN A 173 -7.03 -7.19 12.46
N GLN A 174 -7.62 -8.31 12.87
CA GLN A 174 -8.00 -8.53 14.28
C GLN A 174 -6.77 -8.58 15.19
N GLY A 175 -5.72 -9.32 14.79
CA GLY A 175 -4.47 -9.42 15.54
C GLY A 175 -3.72 -8.09 15.68
N LEU A 176 -3.93 -7.16 14.73
CA LEU A 176 -3.38 -5.81 14.78
C LEU A 176 -4.31 -4.78 15.43
N TRP A 177 -5.51 -5.19 15.86
CA TRP A 177 -6.60 -4.31 16.29
C TRP A 177 -6.92 -3.21 15.27
N SER A 178 -6.77 -3.51 13.97
CA SER A 178 -7.07 -2.63 12.86
C SER A 178 -8.35 -3.00 12.13
N LEU A 179 -9.02 -4.11 12.46
CA LEU A 179 -10.33 -4.43 11.90
C LEU A 179 -11.39 -3.50 12.51
N MET A 180 -12.07 -2.73 11.65
CA MET A 180 -13.14 -1.82 12.04
C MET A 180 -14.51 -2.48 11.89
N ASP A 181 -14.74 -3.14 10.75
CA ASP A 181 -16.00 -3.80 10.46
C ASP A 181 -15.86 -4.91 9.41
N GLU A 182 -16.76 -5.88 9.46
CA GLU A 182 -16.97 -6.89 8.44
C GLU A 182 -18.21 -6.50 7.62
N ILE A 183 -18.02 -6.13 6.36
CA ILE A 183 -19.09 -5.57 5.53
C ILE A 183 -19.73 -6.70 4.74
N SER A 184 -21.01 -6.97 5.03
CA SER A 184 -21.79 -7.95 4.27
C SER A 184 -21.95 -7.50 2.81
N GLN A 185 -22.18 -8.45 1.89
CA GLN A 185 -22.44 -8.11 0.49
C GLN A 185 -23.64 -7.16 0.33
N SER A 186 -24.69 -7.33 1.13
CA SER A 186 -25.86 -6.46 1.12
C SER A 186 -25.52 -5.02 1.51
N GLU A 187 -24.67 -4.84 2.52
CA GLU A 187 -24.22 -3.52 2.97
C GLU A 187 -23.27 -2.89 1.98
N LEU A 188 -22.34 -3.68 1.44
CA LEU A 188 -21.43 -3.25 0.37
C LEU A 188 -22.21 -2.74 -0.84
N VAL A 189 -23.24 -3.45 -1.31
CA VAL A 189 -24.04 -3.01 -2.47
C VAL A 189 -24.89 -1.78 -2.15
N ARG A 190 -25.40 -1.68 -0.91
CA ARG A 190 -26.17 -0.51 -0.46
C ARG A 190 -25.30 0.75 -0.43
N GLU A 191 -24.09 0.65 0.08
CA GLU A 191 -23.19 1.79 0.28
C GLU A 191 -22.35 2.10 -0.96
N TYR A 192 -22.01 1.07 -1.73
CA TYR A 192 -21.16 1.15 -2.92
C TYR A 192 -21.85 0.43 -4.09
N PRO A 193 -22.91 1.03 -4.68
CA PRO A 193 -23.71 0.39 -5.72
C PRO A 193 -22.91 0.05 -7.00
N GLY A 194 -21.74 0.67 -7.20
CA GLY A 194 -20.81 0.30 -8.27
C GLY A 194 -20.34 -1.16 -8.22
N PHE A 195 -20.32 -1.78 -7.04
CA PHE A 195 -19.95 -3.19 -6.87
C PHE A 195 -21.12 -4.16 -7.02
N ALA A 196 -22.34 -3.69 -7.25
CA ALA A 196 -23.53 -4.53 -7.41
C ALA A 196 -23.34 -5.62 -8.49
N ALA A 197 -22.62 -5.30 -9.57
CA ALA A 197 -22.34 -6.25 -10.63
C ALA A 197 -21.45 -7.42 -10.18
N ALA A 198 -20.46 -7.17 -9.33
CA ALA A 198 -19.53 -8.18 -8.84
C ALA A 198 -20.08 -8.98 -7.64
N ALA A 199 -20.98 -8.38 -6.85
CA ALA A 199 -21.66 -9.06 -5.75
C ALA A 199 -22.64 -10.15 -6.26
N ARG A 200 -23.37 -9.89 -7.35
CA ARG A 200 -24.37 -10.81 -7.92
C ARG A 200 -23.84 -12.21 -8.31
N PRO A 201 -22.70 -12.34 -9.01
CA PRO A 201 -22.15 -13.64 -9.41
C PRO A 201 -21.31 -14.33 -8.34
N LYS A 202 -21.23 -13.82 -7.09
CA LYS A 202 -20.23 -14.24 -6.08
C LYS A 202 -18.78 -14.14 -6.59
N GLU A 203 -18.50 -13.14 -7.42
CA GLU A 203 -17.12 -12.80 -7.80
C GLU A 203 -16.37 -12.07 -6.66
N LEU A 204 -17.11 -11.64 -5.64
CA LEU A 204 -16.61 -11.14 -4.38
C LEU A 204 -17.10 -12.05 -3.25
N ALA A 205 -16.18 -12.43 -2.36
CA ALA A 205 -16.50 -13.10 -1.11
C ALA A 205 -17.19 -12.10 -0.16
N ALA A 206 -16.44 -11.11 0.31
CA ALA A 206 -16.95 -10.01 1.12
C ALA A 206 -15.99 -8.81 1.11
N ALA A 207 -16.28 -7.83 1.97
CA ALA A 207 -15.44 -6.67 2.20
C ALA A 207 -15.15 -6.47 3.69
N LEU A 208 -14.03 -5.83 4.00
CA LEU A 208 -13.66 -5.42 5.35
C LEU A 208 -13.43 -3.91 5.38
N ALA A 209 -13.82 -3.26 6.47
CA ALA A 209 -13.32 -1.95 6.82
C ALA A 209 -12.11 -2.12 7.75
N ALA A 210 -10.97 -1.55 7.36
CA ALA A 210 -9.75 -1.57 8.17
C ALA A 210 -9.29 -0.15 8.52
N GLN A 211 -8.68 0.00 9.69
CA GLN A 211 -8.11 1.25 10.15
C GLN A 211 -6.98 1.68 9.22
N GLY A 212 -7.06 2.93 8.81
CA GLY A 212 -6.18 3.52 7.83
C GLY A 212 -6.79 4.80 7.31
N PHE A 213 -6.17 5.37 6.28
CA PHE A 213 -6.74 6.50 5.58
C PHE A 213 -6.09 6.66 4.21
N THR A 214 -6.78 7.38 3.34
CA THR A 214 -6.26 7.80 2.05
C THR A 214 -6.16 9.32 2.00
N LEU A 215 -4.99 9.82 1.61
CA LEU A 215 -4.77 11.22 1.26
C LEU A 215 -4.75 11.36 -0.25
N MET A 216 -5.66 12.13 -0.81
CA MET A 216 -5.55 12.61 -2.18
C MET A 216 -4.96 14.00 -2.17
N VAL A 217 -3.70 14.08 -2.65
CA VAL A 217 -3.04 15.36 -2.88
C VAL A 217 -3.55 15.93 -4.20
N THR A 218 -4.63 16.70 -4.10
CA THR A 218 -5.10 17.58 -5.16
C THR A 218 -4.36 18.90 -5.06
N VAL A 219 -3.52 19.21 -6.05
CA VAL A 219 -2.98 20.56 -6.20
C VAL A 219 -4.12 21.40 -6.74
N ASN A 220 -4.77 22.18 -5.87
CA ASN A 220 -5.80 23.15 -6.26
C ASN A 220 -5.23 24.13 -7.29
N LEU A 221 -6.04 24.41 -8.31
CA LEU A 221 -5.86 25.48 -9.29
C LEU A 221 -6.07 26.84 -8.63
#